data_AF-A0A318F7U3-F1
#
_entry.id   AF-A0A318F7U3-F1
#
_cell.length_a   1.000
_cell.length_b   1.000
_cell.length_c   1.000
_cell.angle_alpha   90.00
_cell.angle_beta   90.00
_cell.angle_gamma   90.00
#
_symmetry.space_group_name_H-M   'P 1'
#
loop_
_entity.id
_entity.type
_entity.pdbx_description
1 polymer ?
#
loop_
_entity_poly.entity_id
_entity_poly.type
_entity_poly.pdbx_seq_one_letter_code
_entity_poly.pdbx_strand_id
1 'polypeptide(L)'
;MLGEHEDISVHKARKRWYEQRSREALQYRRAQGAARKRANRLARMPRDRQVYEMTCWLKKTLPADELYGYSENKLEQLAVQHLYQLELSLSHPAPH
;
A
#
# COMPACT_ATOMS: atom_id res chain seq x y z
N MET A 1 17.92 -19.74 -15.92
CA MET A 1 18.83 -20.75 -15.36
C MET A 1 19.14 -20.38 -13.91
N LEU A 2 18.50 -21.02 -12.95
CA LEU A 2 18.86 -20.94 -11.53
C LEU A 2 19.84 -22.09 -11.27
N GLY A 3 21.05 -21.78 -10.80
CA GLY A 3 22.07 -22.80 -10.55
C GLY A 3 21.61 -23.76 -9.44
N GLU A 4 21.50 -25.04 -9.76
CA GLU A 4 20.94 -26.10 -8.90
C GLU A 4 21.84 -26.50 -7.71
N HIS A 5 22.92 -25.76 -7.41
CA HIS A 5 23.88 -26.12 -6.35
C HIS A 5 24.51 -24.90 -5.65
N GLU A 6 23.73 -23.96 -5.12
CA GLU A 6 24.25 -23.21 -3.96
C GLU A 6 23.95 -24.04 -2.70
N ASP A 7 24.94 -24.77 -2.17
CA ASP A 7 24.92 -25.23 -0.78
C ASP A 7 24.90 -23.99 0.13
N ILE A 8 23.69 -23.48 0.39
CA ILE A 8 23.51 -22.33 1.26
C ILE A 8 23.79 -22.82 2.69
N SER A 9 25.00 -22.55 3.16
CA SER A 9 25.31 -22.65 4.59
C SER A 9 24.21 -21.98 5.43
N VAL A 10 23.85 -22.60 6.55
CA VAL A 10 22.84 -22.09 7.50
C VAL A 10 23.06 -20.60 7.83
N HIS A 11 24.32 -20.18 7.91
CA HIS A 11 24.68 -18.78 8.14
C HIS A 11 24.23 -17.85 7.00
N LYS A 12 24.45 -18.25 5.74
CA LYS A 12 24.04 -17.50 4.54
C LYS A 12 22.51 -17.45 4.42
N ALA A 13 21.81 -18.53 4.77
CA ALA A 13 20.35 -18.57 4.82
C ALA A 13 19.79 -17.58 5.86
N ARG A 14 20.34 -17.61 7.09
CA ARG A 14 19.94 -16.68 8.16
C ARG A 14 20.18 -15.22 7.76
N LYS A 15 21.33 -14.91 7.17
CA LYS A 15 21.64 -13.56 6.70
C LYS A 15 20.61 -13.07 5.67
N ARG A 16 20.31 -13.89 4.65
CA ARG A 16 19.27 -13.57 3.65
C ARG A 16 17.90 -13.35 4.29
N TRP A 17 17.52 -14.17 5.25
CA TRP A 17 16.26 -14.01 5.98
C TRP A 17 16.21 -12.67 6.74
N TYR A 18 17.24 -12.33 7.52
CA TYR A 18 17.29 -11.05 8.23
C TYR A 18 17.26 -9.85 7.28
N GLU A 19 17.98 -9.91 6.16
CA GLU A 19 17.96 -8.87 5.13
C GLU A 19 16.57 -8.72 4.50
N GLN A 20 15.91 -9.84 4.18
CA GLN A 20 14.54 -9.83 3.67
C GLN A 20 13.57 -9.22 4.68
N ARG A 21 13.59 -9.67 5.94
CA ARG A 21 12.72 -9.12 7.00
C ARG A 21 12.95 -7.64 7.24
N SER A 22 14.20 -7.19 7.21
CA SER A 22 14.55 -5.77 7.34
C SER A 22 14.01 -4.94 6.18
N ARG A 23 14.10 -5.45 4.94
CA ARG A 23 13.53 -4.82 3.75
C ARG A 23 12.01 -4.74 3.80
N GLU A 24 11.34 -5.85 4.17
CA GLU A 24 9.89 -5.90 4.34
C GLU A 24 9.42 -4.88 5.39
N ALA A 25 10.07 -4.84 6.55
CA ALA A 25 9.75 -3.87 7.61
C ALA A 25 9.95 -2.42 7.14
N LEU A 26 11.01 -2.14 6.38
CA LEU A 26 11.24 -0.81 5.81
C LEU A 26 10.17 -0.43 4.78
N GLN A 27 9.80 -1.35 3.89
CA GLN A 27 8.75 -1.13 2.89
C GLN A 27 7.41 -0.88 3.57
N TYR A 28 7.06 -1.66 4.60
CA TYR A 28 5.86 -1.47 5.39
C TYR A 28 5.81 -0.07 6.03
N ARG A 29 6.89 0.35 6.73
CA ARG A 29 6.95 1.69 7.34
C ARG A 29 6.81 2.81 6.31
N ARG A 30 7.43 2.66 5.13
CA ARG A 30 7.30 3.64 4.03
C ARG A 30 5.89 3.70 3.49
N ALA A 31 5.23 2.56 3.30
CA ALA A 31 3.84 2.48 2.86
C ALA A 31 2.89 3.15 3.87
N GLN A 32 3.06 2.87 5.16
CA GLN A 32 2.30 3.52 6.24
C GLN A 32 2.52 5.04 6.27
N GLY A 33 3.77 5.49 6.16
CA GLY A 33 4.09 6.92 6.08
C GLY A 33 3.45 7.60 4.87
N ALA A 34 3.46 6.95 3.70
CA ALA A 34 2.82 7.45 2.49
C ALA A 34 1.29 7.51 2.63
N ALA A 35 0.67 6.49 3.21
CA ALA A 35 -0.76 6.45 3.50
C ALA A 35 -1.17 7.60 4.44
N ARG A 36 -0.42 7.81 5.53
CA ARG A 36 -0.66 8.92 6.46
C ARG A 36 -0.51 10.29 5.82
N LYS A 37 0.52 10.50 5.00
CA LYS A 37 0.69 11.75 4.23
C LYS A 37 -0.48 12.00 3.28
N ARG A 38 -0.96 10.95 2.60
CA ARG A 38 -2.13 11.04 1.71
C ARG A 38 -3.38 11.40 2.49
N ALA A 39 -3.66 10.70 3.58
CA ALA A 39 -4.82 10.95 4.41
C ALA A 39 -4.83 12.37 4.97
N ASN A 40 -3.70 12.86 5.50
CA ASN A 40 -3.55 14.25 5.96
C ASN A 40 -3.80 15.28 4.84
N ARG A 41 -3.38 14.98 3.61
CA ARG A 41 -3.64 15.85 2.45
C ARG A 41 -5.12 15.87 2.08
N LEU A 42 -5.75 14.71 2.06
CA LEU A 42 -7.17 14.55 1.69
C LEU A 42 -8.10 15.17 2.74
N ALA A 43 -7.77 15.05 4.03
CA ALA A 43 -8.55 15.63 5.12
C ALA A 43 -8.73 17.16 5.04
N ARG A 44 -7.88 17.86 4.28
CA ARG A 44 -7.98 19.31 4.04
C ARG A 44 -8.89 19.69 2.88
N MET A 45 -9.44 18.72 2.17
CA MET A 45 -10.24 18.90 0.96
C MET A 45 -11.72 18.55 1.21
N PRO A 46 -12.67 19.14 0.44
CA PRO A 46 -14.06 18.70 0.44
C PRO A 46 -14.22 17.25 -0.01
N ARG A 47 -15.30 16.58 0.42
CA ARG A 47 -15.52 15.14 0.20
C ARG A 47 -15.45 14.74 -1.28
N ASP A 48 -16.10 15.49 -2.16
CA ASP A 48 -16.09 15.20 -3.61
C ASP A 48 -14.68 15.22 -4.18
N ARG A 49 -13.86 16.18 -3.72
CA ARG A 49 -12.46 16.27 -4.13
C ARG A 49 -11.62 15.14 -3.56
N GLN A 50 -11.91 14.67 -2.35
CA GLN A 50 -11.24 13.51 -1.77
C GLN A 50 -11.48 12.25 -2.60
N VAL A 51 -12.74 12.01 -3.00
CA VAL A 51 -13.12 10.86 -3.84
C VAL A 51 -12.42 10.95 -5.18
N TYR A 52 -12.47 12.11 -5.85
CA TYR A 52 -11.80 12.31 -7.13
C TYR A 52 -10.29 12.03 -7.05
N GLU A 53 -9.59 12.62 -6.07
CA GLU A 53 -8.15 12.42 -5.88
C GLU A 53 -7.80 10.95 -5.59
N MET A 54 -8.65 10.26 -4.82
CA MET A 54 -8.47 8.84 -4.52
C MET A 54 -8.70 7.98 -5.77
N THR A 55 -9.73 8.26 -6.57
CA THR A 55 -9.98 7.58 -7.84
C THR A 55 -8.81 7.77 -8.81
N CYS A 56 -8.27 8.99 -8.93
CA CYS A 56 -7.07 9.24 -9.73
C CYS A 56 -5.84 8.50 -9.22
N TRP A 57 -5.70 8.34 -7.90
CA TRP A 57 -4.62 7.57 -7.31
C TRP A 57 -4.77 6.07 -7.59
N LEU A 58 -5.98 5.52 -7.50
CA LEU A 58 -6.27 4.12 -7.83
C LEU A 58 -5.96 3.81 -9.30
N LYS A 59 -6.39 4.68 -10.23
CA LYS A 59 -6.05 4.56 -11.67
C LYS A 59 -4.54 4.53 -11.95
N LYS A 60 -3.71 5.10 -11.07
CA LYS A 60 -2.25 5.14 -11.21
C LYS A 60 -1.53 3.97 -10.53
N THR A 61 -2.18 3.30 -9.58
CA THR A 61 -1.51 2.33 -8.70
C THR A 61 -2.04 0.92 -8.80
N LEU A 62 -3.28 0.75 -9.27
CA LEU A 62 -3.83 -0.58 -9.52
C LEU A 62 -3.21 -1.21 -10.78
N PRO A 63 -3.08 -2.55 -10.81
CA PRO A 63 -2.68 -3.28 -12.01
C PRO A 63 -3.64 -3.01 -13.17
N ALA A 64 -3.11 -3.03 -14.39
CA ALA A 64 -3.91 -2.80 -15.61
C ALA A 64 -5.06 -3.80 -15.75
N ASP A 65 -4.84 -5.06 -15.36
CA ASP A 65 -5.83 -6.13 -15.42
C ASP A 65 -7.05 -5.84 -14.55
N GLU A 66 -6.84 -5.30 -13.34
CA GLU A 66 -7.92 -4.92 -12.43
C GLU A 66 -8.67 -3.68 -12.94
N LEU A 67 -7.94 -2.71 -13.49
CA LEU A 67 -8.53 -1.48 -14.03
C LEU A 67 -9.43 -1.76 -15.24
N TYR A 68 -9.06 -2.70 -16.11
CA TYR A 68 -9.86 -3.07 -17.27
C TYR A 68 -11.26 -3.58 -16.86
N GLY A 69 -11.35 -4.30 -15.74
CA GLY A 69 -12.60 -4.83 -15.22
C GLY A 69 -13.47 -3.84 -14.45
N TYR A 70 -12.99 -2.63 -14.17
CA TYR A 70 -13.72 -1.66 -13.35
C TYR A 70 -14.44 -0.60 -14.18
N SER A 71 -15.74 -0.48 -13.96
CA SER A 71 -16.51 0.70 -14.39
C SER A 71 -16.14 1.93 -13.53
N GLU A 72 -16.42 3.13 -14.04
CA GLU A 72 -16.17 4.38 -13.29
C GLU A 72 -16.86 4.39 -11.92
N ASN A 73 -18.12 3.96 -11.87
CA ASN A 73 -18.87 3.82 -10.63
C ASN A 73 -18.20 2.85 -9.64
N LYS A 74 -17.62 1.76 -10.13
CA LYS A 74 -16.91 0.79 -9.27
C LYS A 74 -15.63 1.39 -8.70
N LEU A 75 -14.90 2.16 -9.51
CA LEU A 75 -13.70 2.88 -9.05
C LEU A 75 -14.03 3.94 -7.99
N GLU A 76 -15.14 4.67 -8.13
CA GLU A 76 -15.58 5.63 -7.11
C GLU A 76 -15.97 4.94 -5.81
N GLN A 77 -16.71 3.83 -5.87
CA GLN A 77 -17.02 3.04 -4.67
C GLN A 77 -15.76 2.54 -3.98
N LEU A 78 -14.78 2.07 -4.76
CA LEU A 78 -13.48 1.62 -4.24
C LEU A 78 -12.71 2.79 -3.60
N ALA A 79 -12.75 3.97 -4.22
CA ALA A 79 -12.17 5.19 -3.65
C ALA A 79 -12.79 5.55 -2.29
N VAL A 80 -14.13 5.50 -2.17
CA VAL A 80 -14.82 5.73 -0.89
C VAL A 80 -14.40 4.70 0.17
N GLN A 81 -14.30 3.43 -0.20
CA GLN A 81 -13.84 2.37 0.71
C GLN A 81 -12.40 2.64 1.20
N HIS A 82 -11.49 3.03 0.31
CA HIS A 82 -10.12 3.37 0.70
C HIS A 82 -10.04 4.61 1.58
N LEU A 83 -10.87 5.63 1.33
CA LEU A 83 -10.95 6.79 2.22
C LEU A 83 -11.36 6.37 3.63
N TYR A 84 -12.37 5.52 3.76
CA TYR A 84 -12.80 5.00 5.05
C TYR A 84 -11.71 4.18 5.76
N GLN A 85 -10.98 3.33 5.03
CA GLN A 85 -9.84 2.60 5.59
C GLN A 85 -8.73 3.54 6.08
N LEU A 86 -8.46 4.63 5.36
CA LEU A 86 -7.49 5.64 5.79
C LEU A 86 -7.95 6.36 7.05
N GLU A 87 -9.21 6.75 7.15
CA GLU A 87 -9.80 7.34 8.37
C GLU A 87 -9.70 6.38 9.57
N LEU A 88 -10.03 5.10 9.38
CA LEU A 88 -9.92 4.07 10.42
C LEU A 88 -8.48 3.85 10.90
N SER A 89 -7.54 3.74 9.97
CA SER A 89 -6.12 3.56 10.31
C SER A 89 -5.48 4.77 11.02
N LEU A 90 -6.03 5.98 10.82
CA LEU A 90 -5.59 7.18 11.54
C LEU A 90 -6.23 7.32 12.93
N SER A 91 -7.43 6.80 13.11
CA SER A 91 -8.17 6.90 14.37
C SER A 91 -7.71 5.87 15.41
N HIS A 92 -7.11 4.75 14.99
CA HIS A 92 -6.48 3.82 15.92
C HIS A 92 -5.07 4.30 16.33
N PRO A 93 -4.81 4.51 17.63
CA PRO A 93 -3.43 4.67 18.09
C PRO A 93 -2.64 3.39 17.78
N ALA A 94 -1.37 3.56 17.39
CA ALA A 94 -0.51 2.42 17.15
C ALA A 94 -0.45 1.55 18.42
N PRO A 95 -0.60 0.22 18.33
CA PRO A 95 -0.45 -0.64 19.49
C PRO A 95 0.94 -0.40 20.10
N HIS A 96 0.93 -0.06 21.39
CA HIS A 96 2.10 0.26 22.19
C HIS A 96 2.97 -0.97 22.44
#